data_AF-A0A8C4QF11-F1
#
_entry.id   AF-A0A8C4QF11-F1
#
_cell.length_a   1.000
_cell.length_b   1.000
_cell.length_c   1.000
_cell.angle_alpha   90.00
_cell.angle_beta   90.00
_cell.angle_gamma   90.00
#
_symmetry.space_group_name_H-M   'P 1'
#
loop_
_entity.id
_entity.type
_entity.pdbx_description
1 polymer ?
#
loop_
_entity_poly.entity_id
_entity_poly.type
_entity_poly.pdbx_seq_one_letter_code
_entity_poly.pdbx_strand_id
1 'polypeptide(L)'
;MKKLNNVREDHEQRLENLQLVQAEDRVKAELIEWNLSLVEQALRVMRAALASQLSWTDVEAFLSEAQDRGDPVACAIHHLRLDTNHITMALRNPYQQLNEEDGEHDEVKREEKEEDKKVEKKQKKKKKKNMQKPESDGLNKPVLIDLDLGLSAFANSKRFYDLKRHAAKKELKTIEASEKAFKSAEKKTWQTLKEVRVVASIQKARKIYW
;
A
#
# COMPACT_ATOMS: atom_id res chain seq x y z
N MET A 1 -18.35 19.17 -16.89
CA MET A 1 -18.44 17.92 -16.11
C MET A 1 -17.11 17.19 -16.00
N LYS A 2 -16.38 16.90 -17.10
CA LYS A 2 -15.08 16.17 -17.06
C LYS A 2 -14.07 16.68 -16.01
N LYS A 3 -13.85 18.00 -15.90
CA LYS A 3 -12.90 18.58 -14.92
C LYS A 3 -13.26 18.30 -13.45
N LEU A 4 -14.55 18.21 -13.10
CA LEU A 4 -14.99 17.90 -11.73
C LEU A 4 -14.80 16.42 -11.39
N ASN A 5 -15.05 15.54 -12.37
CA ASN A 5 -14.83 14.11 -12.20
C ASN A 5 -13.34 13.81 -12.01
N ASN A 6 -12.46 14.43 -12.79
CA ASN A 6 -11.00 14.23 -12.61
C ASN A 6 -10.52 14.65 -11.21
N VAL A 7 -11.05 15.75 -10.65
CA VAL A 7 -10.70 16.18 -9.28
C VAL A 7 -11.22 15.19 -8.25
N ARG A 8 -12.42 14.64 -8.47
CA ARG A 8 -12.99 13.59 -7.61
C ARG A 8 -12.14 12.33 -7.65
N GLU A 9 -11.78 11.85 -8.84
CA GLU A 9 -10.95 10.67 -9.04
C GLU A 9 -9.57 10.83 -8.38
N ASP A 10 -8.93 12.00 -8.48
CA ASP A 10 -7.66 12.28 -7.79
C ASP A 10 -7.78 12.18 -6.26
N HIS A 11 -8.88 12.71 -5.69
CA HIS A 11 -9.15 12.60 -4.27
C HIS A 11 -9.41 11.15 -3.83
N GLU A 12 -10.20 10.42 -4.60
CA GLU A 12 -10.50 8.99 -4.35
C GLU A 12 -9.20 8.17 -4.40
N GLN A 13 -8.37 8.37 -5.42
CA GLN A 13 -7.05 7.72 -5.53
C GLN A 13 -6.13 8.09 -4.35
N ARG A 14 -6.12 9.35 -3.92
CA ARG A 14 -5.32 9.75 -2.74
C ARG A 14 -5.81 9.07 -1.47
N LEU A 15 -7.12 8.94 -1.28
CA LEU A 15 -7.69 8.23 -0.13
C LEU A 15 -7.36 6.74 -0.18
N GLU A 16 -7.54 6.10 -1.33
CA GLU A 16 -7.20 4.69 -1.55
C GLU A 16 -5.72 4.41 -1.24
N ASN A 17 -4.82 5.27 -1.75
CA ASN A 17 -3.39 5.17 -1.45
C ASN A 17 -3.09 5.31 0.05
N LEU A 18 -3.76 6.24 0.75
CA LEU A 18 -3.61 6.40 2.19
C LEU A 18 -4.13 5.19 2.97
N GLN A 19 -5.19 4.55 2.51
CA GLN A 19 -5.73 3.31 3.11
C GLN A 19 -4.80 2.13 2.88
N LEU A 20 -4.26 2.00 1.67
CA LEU A 20 -3.29 0.96 1.33
C LEU A 20 -2.04 1.09 2.21
N VAL A 21 -1.48 2.29 2.34
CA VAL A 21 -0.32 2.54 3.22
C VAL A 21 -0.64 2.19 4.68
N GLN A 22 -1.84 2.52 5.18
CA GLN A 22 -2.25 2.15 6.54
C GLN A 22 -2.32 0.62 6.74
N ALA A 23 -2.86 -0.09 5.75
CA ALA A 23 -2.95 -1.55 5.78
C ALA A 23 -1.54 -2.18 5.73
N GLU A 24 -0.66 -1.69 4.86
CA GLU A 24 0.72 -2.15 4.78
C GLU A 24 1.48 -1.90 6.09
N ASP A 25 1.41 -0.70 6.65
CA ASP A 25 2.09 -0.37 7.91
C ASP A 25 1.57 -1.22 9.08
N ARG A 26 0.26 -1.50 9.08
CA ARG A 26 -0.34 -2.41 10.05
C ARG A 26 0.24 -3.82 9.93
N VAL A 27 0.21 -4.39 8.73
CA VAL A 27 0.72 -5.75 8.47
C VAL A 27 2.21 -5.84 8.81
N LYS A 28 3.01 -4.83 8.46
CA LYS A 28 4.43 -4.77 8.83
C LYS A 28 4.63 -4.77 10.35
N ALA A 29 3.85 -3.98 11.08
CA ALA A 29 3.92 -3.93 12.54
C ALA A 29 3.57 -5.28 13.18
N GLU A 30 2.46 -5.89 12.75
CA GLU A 30 1.99 -7.19 13.25
C GLU A 30 3.02 -8.31 12.95
N LEU A 31 3.63 -8.31 11.75
CA LEU A 31 4.67 -9.26 11.40
C LEU A 31 5.92 -9.14 12.27
N ILE A 32 6.32 -7.92 12.66
CA ILE A 32 7.43 -7.72 13.60
C ILE A 32 7.05 -8.27 14.98
N GLU A 33 5.82 -8.06 15.42
CA GLU A 33 5.35 -8.56 16.73
C GLU A 33 5.30 -10.08 16.78
N TRP A 34 4.86 -10.75 15.72
CA TRP A 34 4.87 -12.22 15.66
C TRP A 34 6.28 -12.82 15.59
N ASN A 35 7.21 -12.13 14.94
CA ASN A 35 8.60 -12.57 14.79
C ASN A 35 9.56 -11.87 15.77
N LEU A 36 9.07 -11.41 16.92
CA LEU A 36 9.81 -10.53 17.82
C LEU A 36 11.14 -11.15 18.30
N SER A 37 11.14 -12.43 18.65
CA SER A 37 12.34 -13.15 19.09
C SER A 37 13.41 -13.21 18.00
N LEU A 38 13.01 -13.53 16.76
CA LEU A 38 13.90 -13.63 15.61
C LEU A 38 14.48 -12.26 15.24
N VAL A 39 13.65 -11.22 15.23
CA VAL A 39 14.08 -9.85 14.96
C VAL A 39 15.05 -9.36 16.03
N GLU A 40 14.75 -9.57 17.32
CA GLU A 40 15.62 -9.13 18.40
C GLU A 40 16.97 -9.86 18.39
N GLN A 41 16.99 -11.14 18.02
CA GLN A 41 18.23 -11.90 17.81
C GLN A 41 19.05 -11.33 16.65
N ALA A 42 18.43 -11.05 15.50
CA ALA A 42 19.11 -10.42 14.36
C ALA A 42 19.72 -9.08 14.76
N LEU A 43 18.95 -8.22 15.42
CA LEU A 43 19.41 -6.92 15.92
C LEU A 43 20.60 -7.08 16.88
N ARG A 44 20.57 -8.06 17.78
CA ARG A 44 21.66 -8.34 18.71
C ARG A 44 22.94 -8.78 18.00
N VAL A 45 22.84 -9.73 17.06
CA VAL A 45 23.99 -10.23 16.29
C VAL A 45 24.62 -9.10 15.47
N MET A 46 23.79 -8.32 14.76
CA MET A 46 24.26 -7.19 13.95
C MET A 46 24.92 -6.11 14.82
N ARG A 47 24.33 -5.76 15.96
CA ARG A 47 24.94 -4.82 16.92
C ARG A 47 26.25 -5.33 17.48
N ALA A 48 26.34 -6.63 17.78
CA ALA A 48 27.57 -7.24 18.27
C ALA A 48 28.67 -7.19 17.21
N ALA A 49 28.34 -7.50 15.95
CA ALA A 49 29.28 -7.41 14.83
C ALA A 49 29.83 -5.98 14.65
N LEU A 50 28.95 -4.97 14.78
CA LEU A 50 29.35 -3.56 14.74
C LEU A 50 30.20 -3.14 15.94
N ALA A 51 29.86 -3.62 17.14
CA ALA A 51 30.65 -3.39 18.33
C ALA A 51 32.05 -4.01 18.23
N SER A 52 32.18 -5.14 17.54
CA SER A 52 33.47 -5.77 17.23
C SER A 52 34.26 -5.08 16.11
N GLN A 53 33.79 -3.94 15.58
CA GLN A 53 34.44 -3.16 14.52
C GLN A 53 34.66 -3.95 13.23
N LEU A 54 33.84 -4.96 12.97
CA LEU A 54 33.86 -5.67 11.69
C LEU A 54 33.44 -4.71 10.57
N SER A 55 34.16 -4.75 9.46
CA SER A 55 33.74 -3.98 8.29
C SER A 55 32.47 -4.59 7.72
N TRP A 56 31.64 -3.77 7.06
CA TRP A 56 30.36 -4.22 6.54
C TRP A 56 30.49 -5.33 5.48
N THR A 57 31.58 -5.34 4.72
CA THR A 57 31.89 -6.43 3.79
C THR A 57 32.17 -7.73 4.52
N ASP A 58 32.80 -7.67 5.70
CA ASP A 58 33.03 -8.85 6.54
C ASP A 58 31.72 -9.33 7.18
N VAL A 59 30.84 -8.39 7.58
CA VAL A 59 29.50 -8.73 8.10
C VAL A 59 28.64 -9.41 7.03
N GLU A 60 28.72 -8.95 5.77
CA GLU A 60 28.01 -9.58 4.65
C GLU A 60 28.59 -10.97 4.33
N ALA A 61 29.92 -11.13 4.36
CA ALA A 61 30.56 -12.44 4.19
C ALA A 61 30.17 -13.41 5.32
N PHE A 62 30.19 -12.95 6.57
CA PHE A 62 29.76 -13.73 7.73
C PHE A 62 28.27 -14.09 7.65
N LEU A 63 27.43 -13.17 7.16
CA LEU A 63 26.01 -13.42 6.95
C LEU A 63 25.79 -14.48 5.88
N SER A 64 26.49 -14.41 4.75
CA SER A 64 26.42 -15.43 3.69
C SER A 64 26.86 -16.79 4.20
N GLU A 65 27.93 -16.86 4.99
CA GLU A 65 28.40 -18.12 5.58
C GLU A 65 27.39 -18.68 6.59
N ALA A 66 26.77 -17.83 7.42
CA ALA A 66 25.72 -18.24 8.35
C ALA A 66 24.45 -18.71 7.63
N GLN A 67 24.13 -18.10 6.48
CA GLN A 67 23.05 -18.55 5.59
C GLN A 67 23.35 -19.91 4.98
N ASP A 68 24.57 -20.17 4.52
CA ASP A 68 25.00 -21.48 4.01
C ASP A 68 24.93 -22.58 5.07
N ARG A 69 25.16 -22.21 6.34
CA ARG A 69 24.99 -23.09 7.51
C ARG A 69 23.52 -23.30 7.89
N GLY A 70 22.59 -22.56 7.29
CA GLY A 70 21.16 -22.66 7.56
C GLY A 70 20.71 -22.00 8.86
N ASP A 71 21.42 -20.99 9.35
CA ASP A 71 20.98 -20.23 10.53
C ASP A 71 19.65 -19.49 10.21
N PRO A 72 18.56 -19.73 10.97
CA PRO A 72 17.27 -19.10 10.71
C PRO A 72 17.31 -17.57 10.78
N VAL A 73 18.16 -17.00 11.64
CA VAL A 73 18.27 -15.53 11.79
C VAL A 73 18.96 -14.94 10.56
N ALA A 74 20.03 -15.58 10.10
CA ALA A 74 20.77 -15.15 8.91
C ALA A 74 19.93 -15.27 7.64
N CYS A 75 19.18 -16.35 7.49
CA CYS A 75 18.27 -16.57 6.35
C CYS A 75 17.12 -15.54 6.28
N ALA A 76 16.73 -14.99 7.43
CA ALA A 76 15.70 -13.95 7.48
C ALA A 76 16.22 -12.57 7.07
N ILE A 77 17.54 -12.32 7.12
CA ILE A 77 18.12 -11.04 6.71
C ILE A 77 18.33 -11.08 5.18
N HIS A 78 17.67 -10.17 4.45
CA HIS A 78 17.75 -10.15 3.00
C HIS A 78 18.90 -9.25 2.49
N HIS A 79 18.99 -8.01 2.99
CA HIS A 79 20.08 -7.09 2.66
C HIS A 79 20.33 -6.06 3.77
N LEU A 80 21.55 -5.55 3.80
CA LEU A 80 22.02 -4.55 4.77
C LEU A 80 22.01 -3.15 4.12
N ARG A 81 21.42 -2.16 4.80
CA ARG A 81 21.41 -0.76 4.36
C ARG A 81 22.33 0.08 5.23
N LEU A 82 23.55 0.21 4.73
CA LEU A 82 24.74 0.69 5.44
C LEU A 82 24.72 2.19 5.72
N ASP A 83 24.09 2.96 4.82
CA ASP A 83 23.99 4.41 4.87
C ASP A 83 23.03 4.91 5.95
N THR A 84 22.00 4.12 6.25
CA THR A 84 20.90 4.51 7.13
C THR A 84 20.87 3.75 8.43
N ASN A 85 21.83 2.85 8.70
CA ASN A 85 21.83 1.99 9.90
C ASN A 85 20.56 1.09 9.97
N HIS A 86 20.07 0.64 8.81
CA HIS A 86 18.89 -0.22 8.72
C HIS A 86 19.27 -1.60 8.16
N ILE A 87 18.53 -2.63 8.58
CA ILE A 87 18.57 -3.96 7.97
C ILE A 87 17.21 -4.27 7.37
N THR A 88 17.19 -4.97 6.23
CA THR A 88 15.94 -5.43 5.64
C THR A 88 15.77 -6.90 5.90
N MET A 89 14.71 -7.26 6.62
CA MET A 89 14.38 -8.64 6.98
C MET A 89 13.15 -9.12 6.23
N ALA A 90 13.18 -10.38 5.81
CA ALA A 90 12.07 -11.10 5.22
C ALA A 90 11.28 -11.80 6.33
N LEU A 91 10.17 -11.19 6.76
CA LEU A 91 9.33 -11.73 7.83
C LEU A 91 8.10 -12.43 7.25
N ARG A 92 7.71 -13.55 7.87
CA ARG A 92 6.53 -14.36 7.49
C ARG A 92 5.58 -14.46 8.68
N ASN A 93 4.30 -14.70 8.44
CA ASN A 93 3.37 -14.97 9.52
C ASN A 93 3.53 -16.43 9.98
N PRO A 94 3.99 -16.70 11.21
CA PRO A 94 4.17 -18.07 11.71
C PRO A 94 2.85 -18.82 11.98
N TYR A 95 1.71 -18.11 12.02
CA TYR A 95 0.39 -18.70 12.30
C TYR A 95 -0.47 -18.90 11.04
N GLN A 96 0.08 -18.65 9.85
CA GLN A 96 -0.71 -18.67 8.63
C GLN A 96 -1.23 -20.06 8.26
N GLN A 97 -0.49 -21.13 8.59
CA GLN A 97 -0.95 -22.50 8.37
C GLN A 97 -2.16 -22.90 9.25
N LEU A 98 -2.40 -22.24 10.39
CA LEU A 98 -3.50 -22.60 11.30
C LEU A 98 -4.84 -22.01 10.87
N ASN A 99 -4.83 -20.96 10.04
CA ASN A 99 -6.06 -20.35 9.53
C ASN A 99 -6.70 -21.13 8.37
N GLU A 100 -6.04 -22.17 7.85
CA GLU A 100 -6.56 -23.00 6.76
C GLU A 100 -7.54 -24.09 7.25
N GLU A 101 -7.56 -24.43 8.54
CA GLU A 101 -8.47 -25.47 9.08
C GLU A 101 -9.84 -24.91 9.55
N ASP A 102 -9.97 -23.60 9.77
CA ASP A 102 -11.19 -22.94 10.28
C ASP A 102 -11.88 -21.98 9.27
N GLY A 103 -11.45 -21.98 8.00
CA GLY A 103 -11.96 -21.07 6.97
C GLY A 103 -13.10 -21.64 6.13
N GLU A 104 -14.33 -21.61 6.64
CA GLU A 104 -15.54 -21.73 5.83
C GLU A 104 -15.50 -20.76 4.64
N HIS A 105 -15.40 -21.34 3.44
CA HIS A 105 -15.90 -20.90 2.15
C HIS A 105 -16.57 -19.50 2.09
N ASP A 106 -15.80 -18.43 1.96
CA ASP A 106 -16.31 -17.14 1.46
C ASP A 106 -15.68 -16.82 0.09
N GLU A 107 -15.96 -17.71 -0.87
CA GLU A 107 -15.91 -17.36 -2.29
C GLU A 107 -16.97 -16.28 -2.56
N VAL A 108 -16.60 -15.01 -2.42
CA VAL A 108 -17.36 -13.93 -3.03
C VAL A 108 -17.16 -14.01 -4.55
N LYS A 109 -17.90 -14.91 -5.20
CA LYS A 109 -18.20 -14.84 -6.63
C LYS A 109 -18.92 -13.51 -6.89
N ARG A 110 -18.18 -12.50 -7.32
CA ARG A 110 -18.76 -11.33 -7.97
C ARG A 110 -19.27 -11.76 -9.34
N GLU A 111 -20.56 -12.01 -9.42
CA GLU A 111 -21.29 -12.10 -10.69
C GLU A 111 -21.29 -10.71 -11.35
N GLU A 112 -20.40 -10.48 -12.31
CA GLU A 112 -20.54 -9.37 -13.24
C GLU A 112 -21.60 -9.75 -14.30
N LYS A 113 -22.72 -9.03 -14.29
CA LYS A 113 -23.70 -9.07 -15.37
C LYS A 113 -23.09 -8.44 -16.62
N GLU A 114 -22.85 -9.27 -17.65
CA GLU A 114 -22.64 -8.81 -19.02
C GLU A 114 -23.94 -8.24 -19.61
N GLU A 115 -23.89 -6.98 -20.08
CA GLU A 115 -24.75 -6.53 -21.19
C GLU A 115 -23.88 -5.85 -22.26
N ASP A 116 -23.65 -6.63 -23.31
CA ASP A 116 -23.40 -6.30 -24.72
C ASP A 116 -23.41 -4.83 -25.16
N LYS A 117 -22.27 -4.36 -25.70
CA LYS A 117 -22.23 -3.60 -26.98
C LYS A 117 -20.97 -3.94 -27.80
N LYS A 118 -21.12 -4.88 -28.73
CA LYS A 118 -20.30 -5.06 -29.94
C LYS A 118 -20.21 -3.78 -30.77
N VAL A 119 -19.00 -3.33 -31.12
CA VAL A 119 -18.59 -3.05 -32.52
C VAL A 119 -17.07 -3.32 -32.68
N GLU A 120 -16.81 -4.35 -33.47
CA GLU A 120 -15.63 -4.68 -34.30
C GLU A 120 -14.71 -3.50 -34.74
N LYS A 121 -13.39 -3.59 -35.03
CA LYS A 121 -12.55 -4.68 -35.56
C LYS A 121 -11.07 -4.21 -35.58
N LYS A 122 -10.13 -5.14 -35.29
CA LYS A 122 -8.87 -5.46 -36.05
C LYS A 122 -7.82 -4.31 -36.21
N GLN A 123 -6.54 -4.39 -35.83
CA GLN A 123 -5.46 -5.39 -35.92
C GLN A 123 -4.25 -4.80 -35.12
N LYS A 124 -3.38 -5.52 -34.41
CA LYS A 124 -2.30 -6.35 -34.97
C LYS A 124 -1.69 -7.25 -33.87
N LYS A 125 -1.54 -8.52 -34.23
CA LYS A 125 -0.76 -9.58 -33.56
C LYS A 125 0.73 -9.20 -33.47
N LYS A 126 1.36 -9.43 -32.31
CA LYS A 126 2.56 -10.28 -32.10
C LYS A 126 3.33 -9.86 -30.84
N LYS A 127 3.04 -10.52 -29.72
CA LYS A 127 4.01 -10.92 -28.67
C LYS A 127 3.32 -11.96 -27.77
N LYS A 128 3.34 -13.22 -28.24
CA LYS A 128 3.13 -14.41 -27.41
C LYS A 128 4.51 -14.87 -26.94
N LYS A 129 4.64 -15.08 -25.63
CA LYS A 129 5.73 -15.63 -24.79
C LYS A 129 5.83 -14.69 -23.59
N ASN A 130 5.56 -15.05 -22.34
CA ASN A 130 5.40 -16.34 -21.69
C ASN A 130 4.53 -16.08 -20.45
N MET A 131 3.27 -16.50 -20.46
CA MET A 131 2.38 -16.39 -19.28
C MET A 131 2.51 -17.71 -18.53
N GLN A 132 3.57 -17.83 -17.72
CA GLN A 132 3.65 -18.90 -16.74
C GLN A 132 2.85 -18.44 -15.52
N LYS A 133 1.81 -19.23 -15.21
CA LYS A 133 1.05 -19.19 -13.97
C LYS A 133 2.00 -19.31 -12.76
N PRO A 134 1.73 -18.63 -11.64
CA PRO A 134 2.05 -19.15 -10.32
C PRO A 134 0.74 -19.54 -9.64
N GLU A 135 0.24 -20.74 -9.93
CA GLU A 135 -0.87 -21.36 -9.21
C GLU A 135 -0.26 -22.19 -8.06
N SER A 136 -0.06 -21.57 -6.89
CA SER A 136 -0.11 -22.15 -5.52
C SER A 136 0.70 -21.38 -4.44
N ASP A 137 1.56 -20.42 -4.79
CA ASP A 137 2.56 -19.86 -3.85
C ASP A 137 2.17 -18.54 -3.17
N GLY A 138 0.89 -18.16 -3.22
CA GLY A 138 0.44 -16.82 -2.80
C GLY A 138 0.34 -16.59 -1.30
N LEU A 139 0.22 -17.65 -0.49
CA LEU A 139 -0.15 -17.49 0.92
C LEU A 139 1.06 -17.18 1.80
N ASN A 140 2.17 -17.93 1.71
CA ASN A 140 3.31 -17.73 2.61
C ASN A 140 4.35 -16.73 2.09
N LYS A 141 3.96 -15.66 1.40
CA LYS A 141 4.93 -14.72 0.83
C LYS A 141 5.62 -13.92 1.94
N PRO A 142 6.96 -13.94 2.04
CA PRO A 142 7.68 -13.11 2.99
C PRO A 142 7.52 -11.64 2.61
N VAL A 143 7.29 -10.79 3.62
CA VAL A 143 7.26 -9.35 3.47
C VAL A 143 8.64 -8.81 3.85
N LEU A 144 9.20 -7.98 2.98
CA LEU A 144 10.46 -7.28 3.23
C LEU A 144 10.18 -6.05 4.10
N ILE A 145 10.82 -5.99 5.26
CA ILE A 145 10.59 -4.97 6.28
C ILE A 145 11.92 -4.38 6.72
N ASP A 146 11.96 -3.05 6.76
CA ASP A 146 13.12 -2.27 7.14
C ASP A 146 13.12 -2.03 8.63
N LEU A 147 14.20 -2.44 9.29
CA LEU A 147 14.35 -2.38 10.73
C LEU A 147 15.57 -1.54 11.08
N ASP A 148 15.38 -0.60 12.00
CA ASP A 148 16.44 0.26 12.51
C ASP A 148 17.27 -0.50 13.55
N LEU A 149 18.58 -0.57 13.32
CA LEU A 149 19.53 -1.21 14.23
C LEU A 149 19.67 -0.44 15.56
N GLY A 150 19.32 0.84 15.62
CA GLY A 150 19.32 1.65 16.83
C GLY A 150 18.14 1.40 17.77
N LEU A 151 17.09 0.73 17.29
CA LEU A 151 15.83 0.54 18.02
C LEU A 151 15.59 -0.93 18.38
N SER A 152 14.91 -1.21 19.49
CA SER A 152 14.48 -2.58 19.80
C SER A 152 13.46 -3.10 18.79
N ALA A 153 13.22 -4.41 18.74
CA ALA A 153 12.19 -4.99 17.88
C ALA A 153 10.81 -4.33 18.12
N PHE A 154 10.46 -4.10 19.39
CA PHE A 154 9.19 -3.45 19.77
C PHE A 154 9.14 -1.96 19.40
N ALA A 155 10.26 -1.24 19.51
CA ALA A 155 10.31 0.15 19.07
C ALA A 155 10.17 0.27 17.53
N ASN A 156 10.72 -0.69 16.79
CA ASN A 156 10.53 -0.80 15.34
C ASN A 156 9.05 -1.08 14.98
N SER A 157 8.37 -2.03 15.62
CA SER A 157 6.94 -2.27 15.37
C SER A 157 6.08 -1.04 15.72
N LYS A 158 6.39 -0.38 16.85
CA LYS A 158 5.72 0.86 17.27
C LYS A 158 5.84 1.97 16.23
N ARG A 159 7.01 2.12 15.59
CA ARG A 159 7.19 3.12 14.51
C ARG A 159 6.17 2.92 13.38
N PHE A 160 5.93 1.69 12.96
CA PHE A 160 4.92 1.40 11.92
C PHE A 160 3.50 1.68 12.41
N TYR A 161 3.16 1.38 13.67
CA TYR A 161 1.88 1.79 14.23
C TYR A 161 1.72 3.32 14.30
N ASP A 162 2.80 4.06 14.56
CA ASP A 162 2.78 5.52 14.55
C ASP A 162 2.56 6.05 13.13
N LEU A 163 3.22 5.47 12.13
CA LEU A 163 2.99 5.78 10.72
C LEU A 163 1.54 5.51 10.30
N LYS A 164 0.97 4.37 10.69
CA LYS A 164 -0.46 4.06 10.50
C LYS A 164 -1.35 5.16 11.08
N ARG A 165 -1.09 5.59 12.33
CA ARG A 165 -1.85 6.66 12.99
C ARG A 165 -1.70 8.00 12.27
N HIS A 166 -0.52 8.31 11.74
CA HIS A 166 -0.31 9.52 10.94
C HIS A 166 -1.04 9.46 9.60
N ALA A 167 -1.02 8.32 8.90
CA ALA A 167 -1.74 8.12 7.65
C ALA A 167 -3.27 8.21 7.87
N ALA A 168 -3.80 7.61 8.94
CA ALA A 168 -5.21 7.75 9.32
C ALA A 168 -5.61 9.21 9.56
N LYS A 169 -4.75 9.99 10.24
CA LYS A 169 -4.97 11.43 10.42
C LYS A 169 -4.94 12.20 9.09
N LYS A 170 -4.10 11.80 8.13
CA LYS A 170 -4.05 12.42 6.79
C LYS A 170 -5.31 12.09 5.99
N GLU A 171 -5.81 10.86 6.11
CA GLU A 171 -7.06 10.43 5.48
C GLU A 171 -8.23 11.28 5.98
N LEU A 172 -8.41 11.38 7.31
CA LEU A 172 -9.46 12.19 7.92
C LEU A 172 -9.42 13.65 7.46
N LYS A 173 -8.22 14.26 7.45
CA LYS A 173 -8.04 15.63 6.93
C LYS A 173 -8.36 15.76 5.44
N THR A 174 -8.07 14.73 4.65
CA THR A 174 -8.37 14.71 3.21
C THR A 174 -9.88 14.63 2.98
N ILE A 175 -10.59 13.81 3.77
CA ILE A 175 -12.05 13.72 3.76
C ILE A 175 -12.65 15.09 4.11
N GLU A 176 -12.29 15.67 5.24
CA GLU A 176 -12.80 16.98 5.67
C GLU A 176 -12.53 18.10 4.64
N ALA A 177 -11.34 18.12 4.04
CA ALA A 177 -10.99 19.08 3.01
C ALA A 177 -11.82 18.86 1.73
N SER A 178 -12.02 17.60 1.32
CA SER A 178 -12.83 17.24 0.15
C SER A 178 -14.30 17.62 0.33
N GLU A 179 -14.88 17.40 1.52
CA GLU A 179 -16.25 17.76 1.83
C GLU A 179 -16.47 19.28 1.78
N LYS A 180 -15.54 20.06 2.35
CA LYS A 180 -15.59 21.53 2.29
C LYS A 180 -15.50 22.02 0.86
N ALA A 181 -14.60 21.45 0.06
CA ALA A 181 -14.45 21.77 -1.35
C ALA A 181 -15.74 21.45 -2.13
N PHE A 182 -16.34 20.29 -1.88
CA PHE A 182 -17.58 19.85 -2.53
C PHE A 182 -18.75 20.79 -2.23
N LYS A 183 -19.01 21.10 -0.95
CA LYS A 183 -20.06 22.07 -0.55
C LYS A 183 -19.86 23.44 -1.21
N SER A 184 -18.61 23.89 -1.34
CA SER A 184 -18.31 25.14 -2.03
C SER A 184 -18.58 25.07 -3.54
N ALA A 185 -18.27 23.95 -4.17
CA ALA A 185 -18.52 23.70 -5.59
C ALA A 185 -20.02 23.63 -5.85
N GLU A 186 -20.79 22.90 -5.03
CA GLU A 186 -22.25 22.84 -5.10
C GLU A 186 -22.88 24.24 -5.07
N LYS A 187 -22.47 25.09 -4.13
CA LYS A 187 -22.97 26.46 -4.03
C LYS A 187 -22.68 27.28 -5.29
N LYS A 188 -21.47 27.17 -5.85
CA LYS A 188 -21.10 27.83 -7.11
C LYS A 188 -21.89 27.29 -8.30
N THR A 189 -22.12 25.97 -8.36
CA THR A 189 -22.97 25.39 -9.42
C THR A 189 -24.41 25.90 -9.33
N TRP A 190 -24.98 26.04 -8.12
CA TRP A 190 -26.29 26.64 -7.93
C TRP A 190 -26.37 28.10 -8.37
N GLN A 191 -25.34 28.89 -8.08
CA GLN A 191 -25.26 30.30 -8.52
C GLN A 191 -25.16 30.40 -10.05
N THR A 192 -24.25 29.65 -10.66
CA THR A 192 -24.10 29.62 -12.13
C THR A 192 -25.35 29.11 -12.84
N LEU A 193 -26.05 28.10 -12.30
CA LEU A 193 -27.34 27.64 -12.84
C LEU A 193 -28.43 28.72 -12.76
N LYS A 194 -28.48 29.49 -11.67
CA LYS A 194 -29.40 30.63 -11.55
C LYS A 194 -29.07 31.73 -12.55
N GLU A 195 -27.80 32.08 -12.71
CA GLU A 195 -27.33 33.08 -13.69
C GLU A 195 -27.66 32.65 -15.12
N VAL A 196 -27.33 31.41 -15.50
CA VAL A 196 -27.66 30.85 -16.82
C VAL A 196 -29.17 30.89 -17.07
N ARG A 197 -29.99 30.55 -16.07
CA ARG A 197 -31.46 30.64 -16.16
C ARG A 197 -31.92 32.09 -16.42
N VAL A 198 -31.37 33.07 -15.71
CA VAL A 198 -31.71 34.49 -15.89
C VAL A 198 -31.34 34.96 -17.30
N VAL A 199 -30.13 34.66 -17.77
CA VAL A 199 -29.68 35.01 -19.13
C VAL A 199 -30.56 34.36 -20.19
N ALA A 200 -30.92 33.08 -20.03
CA ALA A 200 -31.81 32.38 -20.96
C ALA A 200 -33.21 33.02 -21.02
N SER A 201 -33.78 33.41 -19.87
CA SER A 201 -35.07 34.13 -19.82
C SER A 201 -35.01 35.48 -20.55
N ILE A 202 -33.93 36.24 -20.37
CA ILE A 202 -33.71 37.52 -21.06
C ILE A 202 -33.60 37.31 -22.57
N GLN A 203 -32.82 36.32 -23.03
CA GLN A 203 -32.68 36.01 -24.45
C GLN A 203 -34.00 35.57 -25.10
N LYS A 204 -34.83 34.82 -24.38
CA LYS A 204 -36.18 34.43 -24.85
C LYS A 204 -37.09 35.66 -25.01
N ALA A 205 -37.09 36.57 -24.03
CA ALA A 205 -37.89 37.80 -24.07
C ALA A 205 -37.47 38.74 -25.22
N ARG A 206 -36.17 38.87 -25.49
CA ARG A 206 -35.63 39.76 -26.53
C ARG A 206 -36.02 39.32 -27.96
N LYS A 207 -36.21 38.02 -28.20
CA LYS A 207 -36.59 37.47 -29.52
C LYS A 207 -38.07 37.67 -29.88
N ILE A 208 -38.91 38.11 -28.94
CA ILE A 208 -40.36 38.28 -29.16
C ILE A 208 -40.69 39.62 -29.85
N TYR A 209 -39.74 40.55 -29.94
CA TYR A 209 -39.95 41.89 -30.53
C TYR A 209 -39.26 42.07 -31.91
N TRP A 210 -39.24 41.03 -32.74
CA TRP A 210 -38.88 41.11 -34.16
C TRP A 210 -39.95 40.41 -35.00
#